data_AF-A0A432NTG2-F1
#
_entry.id   AF-A0A432NTG2-F1
#
_cell.length_a   1.000
_cell.length_b   1.000
_cell.length_c   1.000
_cell.angle_alpha   90.00
_cell.angle_beta   90.00
_cell.angle_gamma   90.00
#
_symmetry.space_group_name_H-M   'P 1'
#
loop_
_entity.id
_entity.type
_entity.pdbx_description
1 polymer ?
#
loop_
_entity_poly.entity_id
_entity_poly.type
_entity_poly.pdbx_seq_one_letter_code
_entity_poly.pdbx_strand_id
1 'polypeptide(L)' 'MIDKSAVDTGRKRNAVFLDPELVAEIEYRAWTHDGKLRHASYKRLREEQDNAAVYELE' A
#
# COMPACT_ATOMS: atom_id res chain seq x y z
N MET A 1 -1.71 -6.63 15.71
CA MET A 1 -2.72 -7.19 14.77
C MET A 1 -3.86 -6.19 14.69
N ILE A 2 -4.02 -5.54 13.54
CA ILE A 2 -4.96 -4.43 13.38
C ILE A 2 -6.31 -4.98 12.91
N ASP A 3 -7.42 -4.57 13.52
CA ASP A 3 -8.75 -5.09 13.11
C ASP A 3 -9.35 -4.36 11.89
N LYS A 4 -8.76 -3.22 11.49
CA LYS A 4 -9.30 -2.33 10.45
C LYS A 4 -8.22 -1.74 9.54
N SER A 5 -8.38 -1.94 8.24
CA SER A 5 -7.58 -1.30 7.19
C SER A 5 -7.56 0.23 7.31
N ALA A 6 -6.39 0.85 7.06
CA ALA A 6 -6.27 2.30 6.91
C ALA A 6 -7.01 2.84 5.67
N VAL A 7 -7.24 1.99 4.66
CA VAL A 7 -7.95 2.35 3.42
C VAL A 7 -9.08 1.37 3.11
N ASP A 8 -10.20 1.86 2.60
CA ASP A 8 -11.30 0.98 2.16
C ASP A 8 -10.96 0.31 0.83
N THR A 9 -10.57 -0.96 0.90
CA THR A 9 -10.09 -1.70 -0.27
C THR A 9 -11.21 -2.34 -1.09
N GLY A 10 -12.46 -2.36 -0.61
CA GLY A 10 -13.63 -2.96 -1.30
C GLY A 10 -13.56 -4.47 -1.55
N ARG A 11 -12.38 -5.09 -1.45
CA ARG A 11 -12.09 -6.51 -1.63
C ARG A 11 -11.73 -7.15 -0.30
N LYS A 12 -12.71 -7.21 0.61
CA LYS A 12 -12.56 -7.90 1.89
C LYS A 12 -13.13 -9.31 1.79
N ARG A 13 -12.34 -10.25 1.29
CA ARG A 13 -12.51 -11.65 1.67
C ARG A 13 -11.14 -12.17 2.09
N ASN A 14 -10.93 -12.28 3.41
CA ASN A 14 -9.80 -12.93 4.08
C ASN A 14 -8.45 -12.18 4.11
N ALA A 15 -8.44 -10.85 4.12
CA ALA A 15 -7.20 -10.10 4.36
C ALA A 15 -6.78 -10.22 5.83
N VAL A 16 -5.49 -10.44 6.08
CA VAL A 16 -4.85 -10.33 7.40
C VAL A 16 -4.16 -8.97 7.47
N PHE A 17 -4.49 -8.18 8.47
CA PHE A 17 -3.91 -6.84 8.66
C PHE A 17 -2.75 -6.91 9.66
N LEU A 18 -1.69 -6.16 9.33
CA LEU A 18 -0.46 -6.06 10.11
C LEU A 18 -0.19 -4.58 10.43
N ASP A 19 0.71 -4.34 11.38
CA ASP A 19 1.17 -3.00 11.70
C ASP A 19 1.91 -2.37 10.49
N PRO A 20 1.71 -1.06 10.20
CA PRO A 20 2.17 -0.41 8.98
C PRO A 20 3.66 -0.06 9.00
N GLU A 21 4.50 -1.06 9.30
CA GLU A 21 5.96 -0.94 9.42
C GLU A 21 6.68 -1.43 8.14
N LEU A 22 5.98 -2.18 7.30
CA LEU A 22 6.53 -2.80 6.11
C LEU A 22 6.30 -1.95 4.86
N VAL A 23 7.39 -1.53 4.20
CA VAL A 23 7.36 -0.78 2.95
C VAL A 23 7.73 -1.69 1.77
N ALA A 24 6.90 -1.71 0.73
CA ALA A 24 7.17 -2.47 -0.49
C ALA A 24 7.39 -1.56 -1.71
N GLU A 25 8.24 -2.01 -2.62
CA GLU A 25 8.41 -1.42 -3.94
C GLU A 25 7.33 -1.96 -4.90
N ILE A 26 6.58 -1.03 -5.50
CA ILE A 26 5.47 -1.32 -6.40
C ILE A 26 5.72 -0.64 -7.74
N GLU A 27 5.67 -1.41 -8.83
CA GLU A 27 5.61 -0.85 -10.17
C GLU A 27 4.15 -0.62 -10.56
N TYR A 28 3.86 0.53 -11.16
CA TYR A 28 2.51 0.91 -11.57
C TYR A 28 2.54 1.73 -12.85
N ARG A 29 1.41 1.78 -13.56
CA ARG A 29 1.29 2.50 -14.84
C ARG A 29 0.86 3.95 -14.69
N ALA A 30 -0.05 4.21 -13.76
CA ALA A 30 -0.61 5.54 -13.51
C ALA A 30 -1.38 5.56 -12.19
N TRP A 31 -1.68 6.76 -11.69
CA TRP A 31 -2.68 6.97 -10.65
C TRP A 31 -4.09 7.01 -11.23
N THR A 32 -5.08 6.55 -10.47
CA THR A 32 -6.51 6.77 -10.75
C THR A 32 -6.94 8.13 -10.19
N HIS A 33 -8.13 8.58 -10.58
CA HIS A 33 -8.71 9.80 -10.06
C HIS A 33 -9.07 9.70 -8.57
N ASP A 34 -9.30 8.50 -8.05
CA ASP A 34 -9.55 8.22 -6.62
C ASP A 34 -8.28 7.87 -5.84
N GLY A 35 -7.09 8.20 -6.35
CA GLY A 35 -5.82 8.04 -5.61
C GLY A 35 -5.33 6.58 -5.47
N LYS A 36 -5.74 5.68 -6.36
CA LYS A 36 -5.28 4.28 -6.40
C LYS A 36 -4.29 4.04 -7.53
N LEU A 37 -3.43 3.03 -7.37
CA LEU A 37 -2.49 2.63 -8.41
C LEU A 37 -3.15 1.77 -9.50
N ARG A 38 -2.96 2.14 -10.77
CA ARG A 38 -3.40 1.33 -11.93
C ARG A 38 -2.35 0.29 -12.31
N HIS A 39 -2.80 -0.96 -12.45
CA HIS A 39 -1.96 -2.11 -12.83
C HIS A 39 -0.74 -2.29 -11.91
N ALA A 40 -0.95 -2.15 -10.59
CA ALA A 40 0.11 -2.30 -9.60
C ALA A 40 0.65 -3.74 -9.59
N SER A 41 1.98 -3.87 -9.60
CA SER A 41 2.71 -5.13 -9.47
C SER A 41 3.74 -5.02 -8.35
N TYR A 42 3.72 -5.97 -7.43
CA TYR A 42 4.73 -6.08 -6.38
C TYR A 42 6.10 -6.41 -6.98
N LYS A 43 7.14 -5.71 -6.54
CA LYS A 43 8.53 -5.99 -6.90
C LYS A 43 9.27 -6.67 -5.76
N ARG A 44 9.42 -5.96 -4.64
CA ARG A 44 10.21 -6.41 -3.49
C ARG A 44 9.80 -5.68 -2.22
N LEU A 45 10.16 -6.27 -1.08
CA LEU A 45 10.12 -5.61 0.22
C LEU A 45 11.35 -4.70 0.35
N ARG A 46 11.19 -3.51 0.91
CA ARG A 46 12.30 -2.63 1.28
C ARG A 46 12.77 -2.99 2.70
N GLU A 47 14.05 -2.77 2.95
CA GLU A 47 14.58 -2.97 4.31
C GLU A 47 14.14 -1.83 5.23
N GLU A 48 14.02 -2.11 6.52
CA GLU A 48 13.45 -1.24 7.57
C GLU A 48 14.05 0.18 7.61
N GLN A 49 15.28 0.34 7.12
CA GLN A 49 16.02 1.61 7.10
C GLN A 49 15.60 2.54 5.95
N ASP A 50 14.75 2.09 5.02
CA ASP A 50 14.21 2.91 3.97
C ASP A 50 13.04 3.76 4.50
N ASN A 51 13.30 5.06 4.73
CA ASN A 51 12.32 6.04 5.21
C ASN A 51 10.92 5.86 4.59
N ALA A 52 9.93 5.56 5.42
CA ALA A 52 8.51 5.44 5.06
C ALA A 52 7.85 6.83 4.94
N ALA A 53 8.47 7.75 4.19
CA ALA A 53 7.89 9.06 3.95
C ALA A 53 6.55 8.89 3.22
N VAL A 54 5.46 9.23 3.90
CA VAL A 54 4.12 9.23 3.32
C VAL A 54 4.00 10.48 2.45
N TYR A 55 3.83 10.28 1.15
CA TYR A 55 3.52 11.35 0.21
C TYR A 55 2.02 11.41 -0.01
N GLU A 56 1.45 12.59 0.24
CA GLU A 56 0.06 12.90 -0.08
C GLU A 56 0.02 13.54 -1.47
N LEU A 57 -0.84 13.04 -2.35
CA LEU A 57 -1.08 13.64 -3.66
C LEU A 57 -2.24 14.63 -3.52
N GLU A 58 -2.01 15.89 -3.89
CA GLU A 58 -3.04 16.95 -3.95
C GLU A 58 -4.14 16.65 -4.99
#